data_AF-A0A5C6CNH6-F1
#
_entry.id   AF-A0A5C6CNH6-F1
#
_cell.length_a   1.000
_cell.length_b   1.000
_cell.length_c   1.000
_cell.angle_alpha   90.00
_cell.angle_beta   90.00
_cell.angle_gamma   90.00
#
_symmetry.space_group_name_H-M   'P 1'
#
loop_
_entity.id
_entity.type
_entity.pdbx_description
1 polymer ?
#
loop_
_entity_poly.entity_id
_entity_poly.type
_entity_poly.pdbx_seq_one_letter_code
_entity_poly.pdbx_strand_id
1 'polypeptide(L)'
;MPVSPSRAFRMRIFVVVGLFWVCQLFCLGTSVYAQLLVAHRGASADAPENTLSSFQLAWEEGADAIEGDFYLTSDNQIVCIHDDTTERVSGVDLDVASATLEELRKLDVGSWKERKYINERIPTL
;
A
#
# COMPACT_ATOMS: atom_id res chain seq x y z
N MET A 1 -62.30 -9.66 22.20
CA MET A 1 -61.96 -10.49 23.38
C MET A 1 -60.55 -10.12 23.84
N PRO A 2 -60.33 -9.78 25.12
CA PRO A 2 -59.00 -9.43 25.61
C PRO A 2 -58.10 -10.67 25.60
N VAL A 3 -56.94 -10.56 24.95
CA VAL A 3 -55.90 -11.60 24.97
C VAL A 3 -55.40 -11.78 26.40
N SER A 4 -55.26 -13.03 26.85
CA SER A 4 -54.79 -13.32 28.21
C SER A 4 -53.39 -12.73 28.45
N PRO A 5 -53.08 -12.25 29.68
CA PRO A 5 -51.80 -11.61 30.00
C PRO A 5 -50.58 -12.46 29.61
N SER A 6 -50.71 -13.79 29.68
CA SER A 6 -49.66 -14.74 29.32
C SER A 6 -49.39 -14.83 27.81
N ARG A 7 -50.39 -14.63 26.95
CA ARG A 7 -50.22 -14.58 25.48
C ARG A 7 -49.56 -13.27 25.03
N ALA A 8 -49.96 -12.13 25.63
CA ALA A 8 -49.35 -10.84 25.34
C ALA A 8 -47.87 -10.79 25.76
N PHE A 9 -47.53 -11.41 26.89
CA PHE A 9 -46.15 -11.54 27.36
C PHE A 9 -45.29 -12.41 26.45
N ARG A 10 -45.79 -13.59 26.03
CA ARG A 10 -45.09 -14.46 25.07
C ARG A 10 -44.86 -13.78 23.72
N MET A 11 -45.86 -13.07 23.20
CA MET A 11 -45.76 -12.35 21.92
C MET A 11 -44.74 -11.21 21.96
N ARG A 12 -44.63 -10.49 23.10
CA ARG A 12 -43.59 -9.48 23.32
C ARG A 12 -42.19 -10.08 23.34
N ILE A 13 -42.01 -11.25 23.95
CA ILE A 13 -40.72 -11.96 23.95
C ILE A 13 -40.31 -12.36 22.52
N PHE A 14 -41.23 -12.92 21.73
CA PHE A 14 -40.94 -13.29 20.34
C PHE A 14 -40.56 -12.10 19.46
N VAL A 15 -41.21 -10.95 19.63
CA VAL A 15 -40.88 -9.73 18.87
C VAL A 15 -39.51 -9.19 19.29
N VAL A 16 -39.20 -9.14 20.59
CA VAL A 16 -37.90 -8.63 21.09
C VAL A 16 -36.75 -9.55 20.69
N VAL A 17 -36.93 -10.88 20.81
CA VAL A 17 -35.94 -11.86 20.38
C VAL A 17 -35.75 -11.79 18.86
N GLY A 18 -36.83 -11.72 18.08
CA GLY A 18 -36.77 -11.56 16.62
C GLY A 18 -36.04 -10.28 16.18
N LEU A 19 -36.31 -9.15 16.83
CA LEU A 19 -35.60 -7.89 16.57
C LEU A 19 -34.11 -7.99 16.91
N PHE A 20 -33.77 -8.71 17.99
CA PHE A 20 -32.38 -8.94 18.39
C PHE A 20 -31.61 -9.77 17.35
N TRP A 21 -32.22 -10.83 16.80
CA TRP A 21 -31.63 -11.62 15.71
C TRP A 21 -31.48 -10.83 14.41
N VAL A 22 -32.46 -9.98 14.05
CA VAL A 22 -32.37 -9.09 12.88
C VAL A 22 -31.25 -8.05 13.05
N CYS A 23 -31.08 -7.50 14.26
CA CYS A 23 -30.00 -6.56 14.57
C CYS A 23 -28.62 -7.24 14.51
N GLN A 24 -28.48 -8.47 15.02
CA GLN A 24 -27.23 -9.23 14.90
C GLN A 24 -26.88 -9.56 13.45
N LEU A 25 -27.86 -9.92 12.62
CA LEU A 25 -27.64 -10.13 11.19
C LEU A 25 -27.17 -8.86 10.46
N PHE A 26 -27.61 -7.68 10.92
CA PHE A 26 -27.17 -6.38 10.37
C PHE A 26 -25.76 -5.98 10.83
N CYS A 27 -25.34 -6.36 12.04
CA CYS A 27 -24.01 -6.04 12.56
C CYS A 27 -22.89 -7.00 12.10
N LEU A 28 -23.23 -8.17 11.55
CA LEU A 28 -22.25 -9.16 11.06
C LEU A 28 -21.69 -8.85 9.66
N GLY A 29 -22.18 -7.79 8.99
CA GLY A 29 -21.85 -7.51 7.58
C GLY A 29 -20.68 -6.54 7.34
N THR A 30 -20.17 -5.86 8.35
CA THR A 30 -19.06 -4.92 8.17
C THR A 30 -17.75 -5.59 8.52
N SER A 31 -17.11 -6.21 7.53
CA SER A 31 -15.68 -6.48 7.61
C SER A 31 -14.97 -5.13 7.75
N VAL A 32 -14.49 -4.83 8.95
CA VAL A 32 -13.52 -3.74 9.13
C VAL A 32 -12.23 -4.32 8.56
N TYR A 33 -11.93 -4.03 7.29
CA TYR A 33 -10.62 -4.37 6.70
C TYR A 33 -9.55 -3.63 7.50
N ALA A 34 -9.02 -4.29 8.53
CA ALA A 34 -8.16 -3.70 9.54
C ALA A 34 -6.68 -4.10 9.37
N GLN A 35 -6.35 -4.83 8.30
CA GLN A 35 -4.97 -5.09 7.91
C GLN A 35 -4.73 -4.39 6.59
N LEU A 36 -3.98 -3.28 6.65
CA LEU A 36 -3.42 -2.59 5.50
C LEU A 36 -2.04 -3.20 5.25
N LEU A 37 -1.89 -4.00 4.20
CA LEU A 37 -0.59 -4.49 3.75
C LEU A 37 0.08 -3.40 2.91
N VAL A 38 1.00 -2.67 3.52
CA VAL A 38 1.78 -1.63 2.85
C VAL A 38 3.12 -2.21 2.42
N ALA A 39 3.38 -2.25 1.12
CA ALA A 39 4.65 -2.70 0.56
C ALA A 39 5.71 -1.60 0.70
N HIS A 40 6.62 -1.76 1.67
CA HIS A 40 7.72 -0.83 1.93
C HIS A 40 8.70 -0.79 0.74
N ARG A 41 8.71 0.34 0.03
CA ARG A 41 9.46 0.57 -1.22
C ARG A 41 9.08 -0.38 -2.36
N GLY A 42 7.82 -0.83 -2.38
CA GLY A 42 7.33 -1.91 -3.24
C GLY A 42 7.67 -3.31 -2.70
N ALA A 43 7.66 -4.31 -3.57
CA ALA A 43 8.09 -5.67 -3.26
C ALA A 43 9.63 -5.74 -3.21
N SER A 44 10.22 -4.91 -2.34
CA SER A 44 11.66 -4.61 -2.29
C SER A 44 12.52 -5.80 -1.87
N ALA A 45 11.91 -6.86 -1.32
CA ALA A 45 12.55 -8.14 -1.10
C ALA A 45 12.93 -8.82 -2.44
N ASP A 46 12.05 -8.77 -3.44
CA ASP A 46 12.13 -9.53 -4.68
C ASP A 46 12.48 -8.68 -5.92
N ALA A 47 12.25 -7.36 -5.84
CA ALA A 47 12.52 -6.37 -6.87
C ALA A 47 13.37 -5.20 -6.31
N PRO A 48 14.04 -4.40 -7.16
CA PRO A 48 14.82 -3.25 -6.71
C PRO A 48 13.90 -2.21 -6.07
N GLU A 49 14.19 -1.83 -4.83
CA GLU A 49 13.39 -0.89 -4.06
C GLU A 49 13.15 0.44 -4.80
N ASN A 50 11.99 1.08 -4.56
CA ASN A 50 11.63 2.37 -5.16
C ASN A 50 11.71 2.40 -6.71
N THR A 51 11.31 1.31 -7.37
CA THR A 51 11.23 1.23 -8.84
C THR A 51 9.82 0.90 -9.32
N LEU A 52 9.54 1.14 -10.60
CA LEU A 52 8.26 0.69 -11.19
C LEU A 52 8.13 -0.83 -11.14
N SER A 53 9.22 -1.58 -11.30
CA SER A 53 9.23 -3.03 -11.13
C SER A 53 8.83 -3.48 -9.73
N SER A 54 9.34 -2.86 -8.65
CA SER A 54 8.94 -3.25 -7.29
C SER A 54 7.50 -2.85 -6.97
N PHE A 55 7.03 -1.73 -7.52
CA PHE A 55 5.66 -1.28 -7.34
C PHE A 55 4.67 -2.18 -8.08
N GLN A 56 4.97 -2.53 -9.34
CA GLN A 56 4.17 -3.46 -10.13
C GLN A 56 4.09 -4.83 -9.46
N LEU A 57 5.22 -5.37 -8.98
CA LEU A 57 5.23 -6.65 -8.28
C LEU A 57 4.44 -6.61 -6.98
N ALA A 58 4.58 -5.55 -6.16
CA ALA A 58 3.78 -5.40 -4.95
C ALA A 58 2.27 -5.39 -5.23
N TRP A 59 1.87 -4.73 -6.32
CA TRP A 59 0.48 -4.72 -6.77
C TRP A 59 0.00 -6.13 -7.18
N GLU A 60 0.82 -6.86 -7.94
CA GLU A 60 0.54 -8.23 -8.37
C GLU A 60 0.45 -9.21 -7.19
N GLU A 61 1.23 -8.98 -6.13
CA GLU A 61 1.23 -9.78 -4.89
C GLU A 61 0.07 -9.42 -3.94
N GLY A 62 -0.72 -8.40 -4.26
CA GLY A 62 -1.93 -8.04 -3.52
C GLY A 62 -1.68 -7.09 -2.35
N ALA A 63 -0.66 -6.24 -2.42
CA ALA A 63 -0.50 -5.15 -1.47
C ALA A 63 -1.67 -4.16 -1.56
N ASP A 64 -2.17 -3.71 -0.41
CA ASP A 64 -3.25 -2.71 -0.32
C ASP A 64 -2.73 -1.30 -0.62
N ALA A 65 -1.45 -1.07 -0.34
CA ALA A 65 -0.77 0.18 -0.60
C ALA A 65 0.72 -0.07 -0.84
N ILE A 66 1.37 0.89 -1.48
CA ILE A 66 2.80 0.89 -1.73
C ILE A 66 3.36 2.16 -1.10
N GLU A 67 4.39 2.00 -0.29
CA GLU A 67 5.17 3.11 0.24
C GLU A 67 6.38 3.34 -0.67
N GLY A 68 6.80 4.60 -0.78
CA GLY A 68 8.00 4.99 -1.50
C GLY A 68 8.62 6.23 -0.87
N ASP A 69 9.93 6.34 -1.03
CA ASP A 69 10.72 7.45 -0.50
C ASP A 69 10.92 8.52 -1.58
N PHE A 70 10.89 9.80 -1.22
CA PHE A 70 10.94 10.89 -2.19
C PHE A 70 11.95 11.98 -1.82
N TYR A 71 12.65 12.45 -2.84
CA TYR A 71 13.53 13.62 -2.79
C TYR A 71 13.13 14.63 -3.86
N LEU A 72 13.57 15.88 -3.67
CA LEU A 72 13.48 16.95 -4.66
C LEU A 72 14.86 17.17 -5.29
N THR A 73 14.93 17.18 -6.62
CA THR A 73 16.16 17.46 -7.37
C THR A 73 16.48 18.96 -7.42
N SER A 74 17.68 19.33 -7.89
CA SER A 74 18.09 20.73 -8.01
C SER A 74 17.27 21.53 -9.04
N ASP A 75 16.64 20.84 -9.99
CA ASP A 75 15.69 21.36 -10.97
C ASP A 75 14.20 21.17 -10.58
N ASN A 76 13.94 21.00 -9.28
CA ASN A 76 12.61 20.91 -8.66
C ASN A 76 11.73 19.77 -9.19
N GLN A 77 12.32 18.63 -9.54
CA GLN A 77 11.59 17.41 -9.90
C GLN A 77 11.50 16.48 -8.69
N ILE A 78 10.36 15.81 -8.52
CA ILE A 78 10.18 14.83 -7.44
C ILE A 78 10.63 13.47 -7.96
N VAL A 79 11.60 12.86 -7.28
CA VAL A 79 12.18 11.56 -7.63
C VAL A 79 11.98 10.56 -6.50
N CYS A 80 11.79 9.28 -6.85
CA CYS A 80 11.58 8.21 -5.88
C CYS A 80 12.87 7.43 -5.62
N ILE A 81 13.50 7.67 -4.46
CA ILE A 81 14.76 7.06 -4.01
C ILE A 81 14.92 7.28 -2.51
N HIS A 82 15.53 6.33 -1.80
CA HIS A 82 15.66 6.38 -0.34
C HIS A 82 16.88 7.13 0.17
N ASP A 83 18.06 6.79 -0.36
CA ASP A 83 19.32 7.35 0.13
C ASP A 83 19.51 8.77 -0.44
N ASP A 84 20.24 9.62 0.29
CA ASP A 84 20.62 10.96 -0.15
C ASP A 84 21.61 10.93 -1.33
N THR A 85 22.32 9.81 -1.50
CA THR A 85 23.23 9.53 -2.61
C THR A 85 22.79 8.31 -3.42
N THR A 86 23.19 8.25 -4.68
CA THR A 86 22.81 7.18 -5.61
C THR A 86 23.75 5.96 -5.58
N GLU A 87 24.81 5.98 -4.76
CA GLU A 87 25.90 5.00 -4.79
C GLU A 87 25.41 3.57 -4.54
N ARG A 88 24.60 3.36 -3.50
CA ARG A 88 24.15 2.02 -3.11
C ARG A 88 23.35 1.31 -4.20
N VAL A 89 22.48 2.04 -4.90
CA VAL A 89 21.52 1.46 -5.86
C VAL A 89 21.98 1.57 -7.31
N SER A 90 22.98 2.39 -7.63
CA SER A 90 23.46 2.57 -9.01
C SER A 90 24.95 2.31 -9.21
N GLY A 91 25.75 2.28 -8.13
CA GLY A 91 27.21 2.26 -8.19
C GLY A 91 27.84 3.58 -8.65
N VAL A 92 27.04 4.63 -8.88
CA VAL A 92 27.49 5.98 -9.18
C VAL A 92 27.14 6.87 -7.99
N ASP A 93 28.11 7.65 -7.52
CA ASP A 93 27.89 8.57 -6.40
C ASP A 93 27.46 9.95 -6.91
N LEU A 94 26.16 10.21 -6.87
CA LEU A 94 25.55 11.53 -7.04
C LEU A 94 24.68 11.85 -5.82
N ASP A 95 24.85 13.05 -5.26
CA ASP A 95 23.92 13.64 -4.28
C ASP A 95 22.60 14.00 -4.97
N VAL A 96 21.49 13.41 -4.51
CA VAL A 96 20.18 13.50 -5.16
C VAL A 96 19.64 14.92 -5.17
N ALA A 97 19.84 15.68 -4.09
CA ALA A 97 19.35 17.05 -3.96
C ALA A 97 20.11 18.04 -4.84
N SER A 98 21.38 17.76 -5.16
CA SER A 98 22.22 18.59 -6.02
C SER A 98 22.13 18.22 -7.50
N ALA A 99 21.77 16.97 -7.83
CA ALA A 99 21.63 16.50 -9.20
C ALA A 99 20.34 17.00 -9.88
N THR A 100 20.40 17.12 -11.20
CA THR A 100 19.21 17.34 -12.06
C THR A 100 18.48 16.03 -12.33
N LEU A 101 17.19 16.10 -12.69
CA LEU A 101 16.47 14.91 -13.13
C LEU A 101 17.15 14.22 -14.31
N GLU A 102 17.69 14.98 -15.26
CA GLU A 102 18.37 14.41 -16.44
C GLU A 102 19.58 13.56 -16.05
N GLU A 103 20.37 13.99 -15.07
CA GLU A 103 21.52 13.23 -14.55
C GLU A 103 21.06 11.95 -13.84
N LEU A 104 20.06 12.06 -12.97
CA LEU A 104 19.52 10.91 -12.23
C LEU A 104 18.88 9.87 -13.15
N ARG A 105 18.19 10.29 -14.22
CA ARG A 105 17.54 9.39 -15.20
C ARG A 105 18.52 8.62 -16.09
N LYS A 106 19.83 8.94 -16.04
CA LYS A 106 20.87 8.15 -16.74
C LYS A 106 21.28 6.90 -15.97
N LEU A 107 20.98 6.84 -14.67
CA LEU A 107 21.42 5.76 -13.80
C LEU A 107 20.59 4.49 -14.00
N ASP A 108 21.25 3.34 -13.91
CA ASP A 108 20.59 2.05 -13.73
C ASP A 108 20.45 1.79 -12.22
N VAL A 109 19.22 1.68 -11.75
CA VAL A 109 18.90 1.42 -10.34
C VAL A 109 18.28 0.04 -10.09
N GLY A 110 18.35 -0.86 -11.06
CA GLY A 110 17.84 -2.23 -10.93
C GLY A 110 18.91 -3.31 -11.00
N SER A 111 19.98 -3.08 -11.74
CA SER A 111 21.05 -4.06 -11.98
C SER A 111 21.70 -4.60 -10.70
N TRP A 112 21.76 -3.80 -9.64
CA TRP A 112 22.33 -4.20 -8.34
C TRP A 112 21.51 -5.31 -7.65
N LYS A 113 20.21 -5.39 -7.93
CA LYS A 113 19.31 -6.38 -7.34
C LYS A 113 19.40 -7.69 -8.10
N GLU A 114 19.09 -7.66 -9.40
CA GLU A 114 19.18 -8.81 -10.30
C GLU A 114 19.32 -8.35 -11.75
N ARG A 115 19.95 -9.18 -12.59
CA ARG A 115 20.17 -8.91 -14.02
C ARG A 115 18.89 -8.63 -14.81
N LYS A 116 17.75 -9.20 -14.41
CA LYS A 116 16.47 -9.01 -15.10
C LYS A 116 15.94 -7.56 -15.01
N TYR A 117 16.44 -6.77 -14.06
CA TYR A 117 16.08 -5.38 -13.84
C TYR A 117 17.09 -4.38 -14.44
N ILE A 118 17.98 -4.84 -15.34
CA ILE A 118 18.83 -3.93 -16.09
C ILE A 118 17.98 -2.85 -16.74
N ASN A 119 18.48 -1.61 -16.68
CA ASN A 119 17.83 -0.39 -17.18
C ASN A 119 16.64 0.14 -16.37
N GLU A 120 16.36 -0.37 -15.18
CA GLU A 120 15.44 0.32 -14.27
C GLU A 120 15.96 1.72 -13.96
N ARG A 121 15.04 2.67 -13.86
CA ARG A 121 15.34 4.09 -13.69
C ARG A 121 14.64 4.60 -12.45
N ILE A 122 15.25 5.59 -11.80
CA ILE A 122 14.64 6.35 -10.70
C ILE A 122 13.29 6.90 -11.19
N PRO A 123 12.15 6.48 -10.60
CA PRO A 123 10.83 6.98 -10.97
C PRO A 123 10.66 8.46 -10.59
N THR A 124 9.71 9.13 -11.25
CA THR A 124 9.26 10.48 -10.90
C THR A 124 7.79 10.42 -10.46
N LEU A 125 7.35 11.41 -9.68
CA LEU A 125 5.93 11.61 -9.35
C LEU A 125 5.20 12.40 -10.46
#